data_AF-A0A0S7YZ73-F1
#
_entry.id   AF-A0A0S7YZ73-F1
#
_cell.length_a   1.000
_cell.length_b   1.000
_cell.length_c   1.000
_cell.angle_alpha   90.00
_cell.angle_beta   90.00
_cell.angle_gamma   90.00
#
_symmetry.space_group_name_H-M   'P 1'
#
loop_
_entity.id
_entity.type
_entity.pdbx_description
1 polymer ?
#
loop_
_entity_poly.entity_id
_entity_poly.type
_entity_poly.pdbx_seq_one_letter_code
_entity_poly.pdbx_strand_id
1 'polypeptide(L)'
;MEHLSPETLGRLVDESPNTEERAHLEACAACREELVAIERQTLALGALPEILPPKGDWRELEARLRSEGLVRDPGLFQRLGLAQTPGWMKVAAALILFLSGAGTGAAVTAGAGGGSTGGRVAQANDVESAASAVRLAEQDYVSAVARYRELLATEGGEANGTDPVSRFAALEHLVMVSQAAVRQAPGDPFLNGFLASAMAERDAAARMVSAGRDNWF
;
A
#
# COMPACT_ATOMS: atom_id res chain seq x y z
N MET A 1 38.88 0.99 -21.55
CA MET A 1 38.34 1.18 -20.20
C MET A 1 37.28 0.13 -20.02
N GLU A 2 37.36 -0.65 -18.95
CA GLU A 2 36.39 -1.70 -18.64
C GLU A 2 35.12 -1.06 -18.07
N HIS A 3 33.95 -1.56 -18.45
CA HIS A 3 32.66 -1.06 -17.98
C HIS A 3 32.38 -1.52 -16.54
N LEU A 4 31.49 -0.82 -15.83
CA LEU A 4 30.97 -1.28 -14.56
C LEU A 4 30.20 -2.60 -14.76
N SER A 5 30.26 -3.49 -13.76
CA SER A 5 29.53 -4.75 -13.82
C SER A 5 28.01 -4.51 -13.71
N PRO A 6 27.17 -5.40 -14.26
CA PRO A 6 25.71 -5.30 -14.14
C PRO A 6 25.24 -5.27 -12.68
N GLU A 7 25.89 -6.01 -11.78
CA GLU A 7 25.57 -6.04 -10.35
C GLU A 7 25.87 -4.69 -9.69
N THR A 8 26.96 -4.04 -10.11
CA THR A 8 27.31 -2.69 -9.64
C THR A 8 26.28 -1.68 -10.11
N LEU A 9 25.92 -1.70 -11.40
CA LEU A 9 24.87 -0.82 -11.94
C LEU A 9 23.52 -1.06 -11.26
N GLY A 10 23.15 -2.32 -10.99
CA GLY A 10 21.94 -2.66 -10.25
C GLY A 10 21.92 -2.09 -8.82
N ARG A 11 23.04 -2.20 -8.09
CA ARG A 11 23.18 -1.61 -6.75
C ARG A 11 23.00 -0.09 -6.77
N LEU A 12 23.52 0.58 -7.80
CA LEU A 12 23.48 2.04 -7.93
C LEU A 12 22.08 2.62 -8.19
N VAL A 13 21.09 1.77 -8.49
CA VAL A 13 19.69 2.21 -8.56
C VAL A 13 19.18 2.63 -7.18
N ASP A 14 19.59 1.93 -6.13
CA ASP A 14 19.13 2.15 -4.76
C ASP A 14 20.16 2.91 -3.90
N GLU A 15 21.44 2.84 -4.27
CA GLU A 15 22.56 3.40 -3.50
C GLU A 15 23.30 4.52 -4.25
N SER A 16 23.87 5.47 -3.50
CA SER A 16 24.68 6.54 -4.10
C SER A 16 26.05 6.02 -4.57
N PRO A 17 26.53 6.42 -5.76
CA PRO A 17 27.84 6.01 -6.25
C PRO A 17 28.98 6.59 -5.42
N ASN A 18 30.03 5.78 -5.23
CA ASN A 18 31.27 6.25 -4.63
C ASN A 18 32.02 7.19 -5.60
N THR A 19 33.16 7.76 -5.16
CA THR A 19 33.91 8.75 -5.95
C THR A 19 34.44 8.20 -7.28
N GLU A 20 34.91 6.95 -7.32
CA GLU A 20 35.45 6.32 -8.53
C GLU A 20 34.34 5.96 -9.53
N GLU A 21 33.23 5.40 -9.02
CA GLU A 21 32.03 5.10 -9.81
C GLU A 21 31.43 6.37 -10.42
N ARG A 22 31.41 7.46 -9.66
CA ARG A 22 30.93 8.76 -10.15
C ARG A 22 31.81 9.29 -11.27
N ALA A 23 33.12 9.26 -11.10
CA ALA A 23 34.06 9.65 -12.15
C ALA A 23 33.90 8.78 -13.40
N HIS A 24 33.65 7.47 -13.23
CA HIS A 24 33.37 6.58 -14.35
C HIS A 24 32.06 6.94 -15.06
N LEU A 25 30.97 7.16 -14.33
CA LEU A 25 29.67 7.55 -14.89
C LEU A 25 29.74 8.92 -15.60
N GLU A 26 30.57 9.86 -15.13
CA GLU A 26 30.81 11.12 -15.84
C GLU A 26 31.54 10.92 -17.17
N ALA A 27 32.45 9.95 -17.24
CA ALA A 27 33.26 9.66 -18.43
C ALA A 27 32.61 8.68 -19.43
N CYS A 28 31.74 7.76 -18.97
CA CYS A 28 31.22 6.66 -19.78
C CYS A 28 29.72 6.81 -20.07
N ALA A 29 29.37 7.11 -21.34
CA ALA A 29 27.98 7.23 -21.77
C ALA A 29 27.20 5.90 -21.70
N ALA A 30 27.83 4.79 -22.09
CA ALA A 30 27.18 3.48 -22.10
C ALA A 30 26.70 3.05 -20.71
N CYS A 31 27.56 3.18 -19.69
CA CYS A 31 27.17 2.84 -18.31
C CYS A 31 26.07 3.76 -17.75
N ARG A 32 26.02 5.03 -18.16
CA ARG A 32 24.91 5.93 -17.79
C ARG A 32 23.60 5.51 -18.44
N GLU A 33 23.64 5.20 -19.73
CA GLU A 33 22.45 4.76 -20.46
C GLU A 33 21.89 3.46 -19.87
N GLU A 34 22.77 2.53 -19.51
CA GLU A 34 22.39 1.28 -18.88
C GLU A 34 21.81 1.49 -17.48
N LEU A 35 22.42 2.35 -16.65
CA LEU A 35 21.86 2.70 -15.33
C LEU A 35 20.45 3.29 -15.46
N VAL A 36 20.25 4.26 -16.36
CA VAL A 36 18.93 4.86 -16.62
C VAL A 36 17.93 3.81 -17.13
N ALA A 37 18.37 2.83 -17.92
CA ALA A 37 17.52 1.75 -18.37
C ALA A 37 17.06 0.85 -17.21
N ILE A 38 17.94 0.53 -16.26
CA ILE A 38 17.60 -0.26 -15.07
C ILE A 38 16.67 0.55 -14.16
N GLU A 39 16.94 1.84 -13.91
CA GLU A 39 16.06 2.72 -13.11
C GLU A 39 14.64 2.77 -13.68
N ARG A 40 14.50 2.91 -15.00
CA ARG A 40 13.19 2.88 -15.68
C ARG A 40 12.47 1.56 -15.50
N GLN A 41 13.18 0.44 -15.57
CA GLN A 41 12.60 -0.89 -15.34
C GLN A 41 12.13 -1.05 -13.89
N THR A 42 12.95 -0.62 -12.91
CA THR A 42 12.59 -0.66 -11.49
C THR A 42 11.33 0.17 -11.21
N LEU A 43 11.24 1.38 -11.78
CA LEU A 43 10.04 2.21 -11.67
C LEU A 43 8.81 1.56 -12.31
N ALA A 44 8.97 0.95 -13.50
CA ALA A 44 7.87 0.26 -14.17
C ALA A 44 7.37 -0.96 -13.37
N LEU A 45 8.28 -1.71 -12.74
CA LEU A 45 7.95 -2.84 -11.87
C LEU A 45 7.31 -2.36 -10.56
N GLY A 46 7.78 -1.25 -9.99
CA GLY A 46 7.19 -0.64 -8.80
C GLY A 46 5.79 -0.07 -9.02
N ALA A 47 5.42 0.24 -10.26
CA ALA A 47 4.07 0.69 -10.63
C ALA A 47 3.05 -0.44 -10.78
N LEU A 48 3.47 -1.71 -10.66
CA LEU A 48 2.56 -2.84 -10.68
C LEU A 48 1.63 -2.81 -9.46
N PRO A 49 0.39 -3.33 -9.57
CA PRO A 49 -0.53 -3.41 -8.44
C PRO A 49 0.10 -4.12 -7.24
N GLU A 50 -0.07 -3.55 -6.05
CA GLU A 50 0.40 -4.15 -4.81
C GLU A 50 -0.34 -5.47 -4.57
N ILE A 51 0.37 -6.59 -4.72
CA ILE A 51 -0.16 -7.92 -4.41
C ILE A 51 -0.08 -8.08 -2.89
N LEU A 52 -1.19 -7.79 -2.21
CA LEU A 52 -1.30 -8.08 -0.78
C LEU A 52 -1.17 -9.59 -0.58
N PRO A 53 -0.30 -10.06 0.33
CA PRO A 53 -0.26 -11.48 0.68
C PRO A 53 -1.65 -11.93 1.14
N PRO A 54 -2.04 -13.19 0.86
CA PRO A 54 -3.30 -13.72 1.37
C PRO A 54 -3.35 -13.51 2.88
N LYS A 55 -4.54 -13.22 3.42
CA LYS A 55 -4.76 -13.18 4.87
C LYS A 55 -4.61 -14.59 5.43
N GLY A 56 -3.38 -15.04 5.64
CA GLY A 56 -3.01 -16.33 6.21
C GLY A 56 -2.42 -16.17 7.61
N ASP A 57 -2.20 -17.29 8.28
CA ASP A 57 -1.66 -17.36 9.64
C ASP A 57 -0.20 -16.91 9.68
N TRP A 58 0.03 -15.60 9.79
CA TRP A 58 1.34 -15.00 10.06
C TRP A 58 2.07 -15.68 11.23
N ARG A 59 1.31 -16.27 12.17
CA ARG A 59 1.82 -17.06 13.29
C ARG A 59 2.53 -18.34 12.85
N GLU A 60 2.05 -19.01 11.80
CA GLU A 60 2.67 -20.21 11.26
C GLU A 60 3.97 -19.85 10.53
N LEU A 61 3.96 -18.79 9.74
CA LEU A 61 5.16 -18.24 9.11
C LEU A 61 6.21 -17.84 10.15
N GLU A 62 5.80 -17.14 11.20
CA GLU A 62 6.68 -16.73 12.30
C GLU A 62 7.25 -17.94 13.06
N ALA A 63 6.45 -18.98 13.31
CA ALA A 63 6.90 -20.22 13.93
C ALA A 63 7.97 -20.91 13.07
N ARG A 64 7.76 -20.97 11.75
CA ARG A 64 8.72 -21.54 10.81
C ARG A 64 10.01 -20.71 10.70
N LEU A 65 9.90 -19.39 10.64
CA LEU A 65 11.06 -18.50 10.63
C LEU A 65 11.88 -18.58 11.93
N ARG A 66 11.23 -18.84 13.07
CA ARG A 66 11.91 -19.16 14.33
C ARG A 66 12.60 -20.53 14.28
N SER A 67 11.96 -21.56 13.74
CA SER A 67 12.59 -22.88 13.62
C SER A 67 13.78 -22.89 12.66
N GLU A 68 13.75 -22.03 11.64
CA GLU A 68 14.86 -21.81 10.70
C GLU A 68 15.94 -20.85 11.25
N GLY A 69 15.75 -20.29 12.45
CA GLY A 69 16.72 -19.41 13.10
C GLY A 69 16.86 -18.01 12.48
N LEU A 70 15.95 -17.65 11.57
CA LEU A 70 15.93 -16.36 10.88
C LEU A 70 15.35 -15.24 11.77
N VAL A 71 14.52 -15.60 12.74
CA VAL A 71 13.99 -14.68 13.76
C VAL A 71 14.68 -14.97 15.10
N ARG A 72 15.39 -13.98 15.63
CA ARG A 72 15.96 -14.05 16.98
C ARG A 72 14.83 -14.02 18.00
N ASP A 73 14.76 -15.05 18.83
CA ASP A 73 13.80 -15.11 19.94
C ASP A 73 14.32 -14.25 21.11
N PRO A 74 13.71 -13.09 21.42
CA PRO A 74 14.17 -12.24 22.52
C PRO A 74 14.03 -12.96 23.88
N GLY A 75 13.23 -14.03 23.95
CA GLY A 75 12.99 -14.81 25.16
C GLY A 75 14.21 -15.59 25.68
N LEU A 76 15.25 -15.81 24.87
CA LEU A 76 16.44 -16.53 25.33
C LEU A 76 17.24 -15.70 26.36
N PHE A 77 17.43 -14.40 26.11
CA PHE A 77 18.10 -13.48 27.05
C PHE A 77 17.29 -13.26 28.34
N GLN A 78 15.96 -13.34 28.25
CA GLN A 78 15.08 -13.23 29.41
C GLN A 78 15.02 -14.53 30.23
N ARG A 79 15.11 -15.70 29.58
CA ARG A 79 15.25 -17.01 30.24
C ARG A 79 16.62 -17.22 30.88
N LEU A 80 17.69 -16.60 30.36
CA LEU A 80 19.04 -16.63 30.92
C LEU A 80 19.26 -15.67 32.11
N GLY A 81 18.21 -15.01 32.62
CA GLY A 81 18.27 -14.23 33.86
C GLY A 81 19.08 -12.92 33.78
N LEU A 82 19.61 -12.56 32.60
CA LEU A 82 20.45 -11.37 32.39
C LEU A 82 19.66 -10.04 32.37
N ALA A 83 18.32 -10.09 32.42
CA ALA A 83 17.44 -8.92 32.45
C ALA A 83 16.75 -8.69 33.81
N GLN A 84 17.30 -9.22 34.91
CA GLN A 84 16.86 -8.81 36.25
C GLN A 84 17.46 -7.44 36.60
N THR A 85 16.95 -6.40 35.96
CA THR A 85 17.16 -5.03 36.44
C THR A 85 16.36 -4.85 37.74
N PRO A 86 17.01 -4.47 38.85
CA PRO A 86 16.37 -4.41 40.15
C PRO A 86 15.26 -3.34 40.15
N GLY A 87 14.13 -3.63 40.77
CA GLY A 87 12.87 -2.88 40.59
C GLY A 87 12.96 -1.36 40.84
N TRP A 88 13.88 -0.92 41.70
CA TRP A 88 14.14 0.50 41.96
C TRP A 88 14.67 1.26 40.73
N MET A 89 15.39 0.58 39.84
CA MET A 89 15.93 1.18 38.62
C MET A 89 14.85 1.44 37.56
N LYS A 90 13.80 0.61 37.53
CA LYS A 90 12.61 0.83 36.68
C LYS A 90 11.80 2.03 37.15
N VAL A 91 11.70 2.24 38.46
CA VAL A 91 11.03 3.41 39.05
C VAL A 91 11.78 4.70 38.73
N ALA A 92 13.12 4.69 38.85
CA ALA A 92 13.94 5.84 38.49
C ALA A 92 13.83 6.19 36.99
N ALA A 93 13.88 5.18 36.10
CA ALA A 93 13.70 5.40 34.67
C ALA A 93 12.29 5.92 34.33
N ALA A 94 11.25 5.39 34.98
CA ALA A 94 9.88 5.88 34.80
C ALA A 94 9.71 7.33 35.26
N LEU A 95 10.33 7.73 36.38
CA LEU A 95 10.32 9.11 36.85
C LEU A 95 11.06 10.05 35.90
N ILE A 96 12.23 9.63 35.38
CA ILE A 96 13.01 10.44 34.42
C ILE A 96 12.24 10.59 33.10
N LEU A 97 11.63 9.52 32.58
CA LEU A 97 10.78 9.57 31.38
C LEU A 97 9.52 10.42 31.59
N PHE A 98 8.89 10.34 32.75
CA PHE A 98 7.71 11.13 33.09
C PHE A 98 8.04 12.62 33.20
N LEU A 99 9.15 12.97 33.86
CA LEU A 99 9.60 14.36 34.02
C LEU A 99 10.08 14.96 32.69
N SER A 100 10.76 14.18 31.85
CA SER A 100 11.17 14.62 30.51
C SER A 100 10.00 14.75 29.53
N GLY A 101 8.97 13.90 29.65
CA GLY A 101 7.73 14.02 28.89
C GLY A 101 6.84 15.18 29.33
N ALA A 102 6.76 15.48 30.64
CA ALA A 102 5.96 16.59 31.16
C ALA A 102 6.51 17.97 30.73
N GLY A 103 7.83 18.11 30.60
CA GLY A 103 8.45 19.36 30.15
C GLY A 103 8.22 19.68 28.66
N THR A 104 8.12 18.66 27.81
CA THR A 104 7.85 18.82 26.37
C THR A 104 6.36 18.93 26.06
N GLY A 105 5.49 18.27 26.83
CA GLY A 105 4.03 18.33 26.63
C GLY A 105 3.42 19.73 26.83
N ALA A 106 3.85 20.47 27.86
CA ALA A 106 3.29 21.79 28.16
C ALA A 106 3.63 22.86 27.11
N ALA A 107 4.78 22.74 26.44
CA ALA A 107 5.19 23.66 25.37
C ALA A 107 4.41 23.43 24.06
N VAL A 108 4.01 22.19 23.77
CA VAL A 108 3.21 21.86 22.57
C VAL A 108 1.74 22.25 22.75
N THR A 109 1.20 22.18 23.98
CA THR A 109 -0.19 22.59 24.25
C THR A 109 -0.39 24.11 24.31
N ALA A 110 0.66 24.90 24.53
CA ALA A 110 0.59 26.36 24.51
C ALA A 110 0.76 26.95 23.09
N GLY A 111 1.25 26.15 22.12
CA GLY A 111 1.50 26.58 20.74
C GLY A 111 0.51 26.04 19.68
N ALA A 112 -0.32 25.06 20.01
CA ALA A 112 -1.26 24.45 19.06
C ALA A 112 -2.69 24.96 19.26
N GLY A 113 -2.93 26.20 18.87
CA GLY A 113 -4.26 26.63 18.45
C GLY A 113 -4.60 25.96 17.13
N GLY A 114 -5.71 25.22 17.10
CA GLY A 114 -6.42 24.85 15.87
C GLY A 114 -5.92 23.59 15.17
N GLY A 115 -6.75 22.54 15.16
CA GLY A 115 -6.59 21.39 14.25
C GLY A 115 -6.76 20.03 14.90
N SER A 116 -7.90 19.76 15.53
CA SER A 116 -8.30 18.40 15.87
C SER A 116 -8.69 17.64 14.59
N THR A 117 -7.70 17.20 13.82
CA THR A 117 -7.89 16.28 12.68
C THR A 117 -7.52 14.87 13.12
N GLY A 118 -8.26 14.37 14.11
CA GLY A 118 -8.32 12.96 14.45
C GLY A 118 -9.78 12.60 14.49
N GLY A 119 -10.31 12.09 13.38
CA GLY A 119 -11.68 11.61 13.31
C GLY A 119 -11.89 10.60 14.43
N ARG A 120 -12.62 11.01 15.47
CA ARG A 120 -13.04 10.10 16.52
C ARG A 120 -14.04 9.17 15.86
N VAL A 121 -13.59 7.97 15.49
CA VAL A 121 -14.50 6.86 15.20
C VAL A 121 -15.33 6.69 16.46
N ALA A 122 -16.61 7.05 16.39
CA ALA A 122 -17.52 6.89 17.52
C ALA A 122 -17.49 5.42 17.92
N GLN A 123 -17.10 5.13 19.17
CA GLN A 123 -17.18 3.77 19.70
C GLN A 123 -18.66 3.36 19.74
N ALA A 124 -19.04 2.44 18.86
CA ALA A 124 -20.35 1.82 18.88
C ALA A 124 -20.40 0.83 20.05
N ASN A 125 -21.35 1.04 20.96
CA ASN A 125 -21.51 0.20 22.16
C ASN A 125 -22.59 -0.88 21.97
N ASP A 126 -23.29 -0.88 20.84
CA ASP A 126 -24.31 -1.86 20.47
C ASP A 126 -24.40 -2.02 18.93
N VAL A 127 -25.17 -3.02 18.48
CA VAL A 127 -25.26 -3.39 17.06
C VAL A 127 -25.95 -2.30 16.22
N GLU A 128 -26.94 -1.59 16.75
CA GLU A 128 -27.67 -0.56 16.00
C GLU A 128 -26.83 0.72 15.83
N SER A 129 -26.11 1.13 16.88
CA SER A 129 -25.13 2.22 16.81
C SER A 129 -23.98 1.87 15.87
N ALA A 130 -23.54 0.61 15.81
CA ALA A 130 -22.57 0.17 14.82
C ALA A 130 -23.12 0.21 13.39
N ALA A 131 -24.34 -0.28 13.16
CA ALA A 131 -24.97 -0.27 11.85
C ALA A 131 -25.19 1.15 11.32
N SER A 132 -25.63 2.07 12.19
CA SER A 132 -25.77 3.49 11.84
C SER A 132 -24.43 4.16 11.54
N ALA A 133 -23.37 3.85 12.32
CA ALA A 133 -22.03 4.34 12.04
C ALA A 133 -21.49 3.86 10.68
N VAL A 134 -21.74 2.60 10.32
CA VAL A 134 -21.38 2.05 9.00
C VAL A 134 -22.11 2.79 7.89
N ARG A 135 -23.43 3.00 8.01
CA ARG A 135 -24.22 3.74 7.01
C ARG A 135 -23.72 5.17 6.82
N LEU A 136 -23.33 5.85 7.89
CA LEU A 136 -22.77 7.21 7.82
C LEU A 136 -21.39 7.20 7.14
N ALA A 137 -20.52 6.27 7.52
CA ALA A 137 -19.20 6.14 6.92
C ALA A 137 -19.27 5.78 5.42
N GLU A 138 -20.25 4.98 5.01
CA GLU A 138 -20.50 4.66 3.60
C GLU A 138 -20.92 5.91 2.81
N GLN A 139 -21.83 6.72 3.36
CA GLN A 139 -22.24 7.99 2.73
C GLN A 139 -21.05 8.95 2.61
N ASP A 140 -20.24 9.07 3.66
CA ASP A 140 -19.04 9.90 3.66
C ASP A 140 -18.05 9.42 2.59
N TYR A 141 -17.81 8.11 2.50
CA TYR A 141 -16.94 7.51 1.49
C TYR A 141 -17.44 7.81 0.07
N VAL A 142 -18.72 7.57 -0.21
CA VAL A 142 -19.31 7.83 -1.52
C VAL A 142 -19.18 9.32 -1.90
N SER A 143 -19.44 10.22 -0.95
CA SER A 143 -19.29 11.66 -1.18
C SER A 143 -17.84 12.07 -1.43
N ALA A 144 -16.88 11.46 -0.72
CA ALA A 144 -15.45 11.73 -0.88
C ALA A 144 -14.94 11.25 -2.24
N VAL A 145 -15.36 10.07 -2.69
CA VAL A 145 -15.03 9.54 -4.02
C VAL A 145 -15.61 10.43 -5.13
N ALA A 146 -16.86 10.91 -4.97
CA ALA A 146 -17.46 11.82 -5.94
C ALA A 146 -16.68 13.14 -6.05
N ARG A 147 -16.34 13.76 -4.91
CA ARG A 147 -15.52 14.98 -4.87
C ARG A 147 -14.13 14.76 -5.46
N TYR A 148 -13.50 13.64 -5.16
CA TYR A 148 -12.20 13.28 -5.73
C TYR A 148 -12.25 13.20 -7.26
N ARG A 149 -13.29 12.57 -7.81
CA ARG A 149 -13.50 12.48 -9.27
C ARG A 149 -13.76 13.85 -9.91
N GLU A 150 -14.53 14.70 -9.24
CA GLU A 150 -14.77 16.07 -9.70
C GLU A 150 -13.46 16.86 -9.78
N LEU A 151 -12.64 16.80 -8.73
CA LEU A 151 -11.33 17.46 -8.71
C LEU A 151 -10.41 16.92 -9.80
N LEU A 152 -10.35 15.59 -9.97
CA LEU A 152 -9.60 14.95 -11.05
C LEU A 152 -10.05 15.44 -12.44
N ALA A 153 -11.35 15.64 -12.65
CA ALA A 153 -11.88 16.13 -13.92
C ALA A 153 -11.55 17.62 -14.15
N THR A 154 -11.49 18.43 -13.08
CA THR A 154 -11.15 19.86 -13.18
C THR A 154 -9.64 20.12 -13.32
N GLU A 155 -8.80 19.33 -12.65
CA GLU A 155 -7.33 19.49 -12.66
C GLU A 155 -6.66 18.69 -13.79
N GLY A 156 -7.24 17.55 -14.16
CA GLY A 156 -6.76 16.66 -15.21
C GLY A 156 -7.46 16.90 -16.54
N GLY A 157 -6.99 17.89 -17.32
CA GLY A 157 -7.53 18.19 -18.65
C GLY A 157 -7.60 16.94 -19.55
N GLU A 158 -8.81 16.62 -20.04
CA GLU A 158 -9.27 15.61 -21.03
C GLU A 158 -8.64 14.19 -21.08
N ALA A 159 -7.54 13.89 -20.39
CA ALA A 159 -6.81 12.62 -20.45
C ALA A 159 -7.01 11.71 -19.22
N ASN A 160 -7.73 12.17 -18.19
CA ASN A 160 -7.88 11.46 -16.90
C ASN A 160 -9.23 10.72 -16.72
N GLY A 161 -9.98 10.47 -17.81
CA GLY A 161 -10.99 9.42 -17.77
C GLY A 161 -10.32 8.07 -17.47
N THR A 162 -10.95 7.19 -16.68
CA THR A 162 -10.42 5.84 -16.45
C THR A 162 -10.12 5.19 -17.80
N ASP A 163 -8.85 4.92 -18.07
CA ASP A 163 -8.39 4.31 -19.32
C ASP A 163 -9.28 3.09 -19.65
N PRO A 164 -9.94 3.06 -20.82
CA PRO A 164 -10.83 1.96 -21.21
C PRO A 164 -10.16 0.58 -21.10
N VAL A 165 -8.85 0.49 -21.33
CA VAL A 165 -8.09 -0.76 -21.20
C VAL A 165 -7.99 -1.18 -19.73
N SER A 166 -7.62 -0.25 -18.85
CA SER A 166 -7.57 -0.47 -17.40
C SER A 166 -8.95 -0.84 -16.82
N ARG A 167 -10.02 -0.19 -17.29
CA ARG A 167 -11.40 -0.54 -16.89
C ARG A 167 -11.78 -1.95 -17.33
N PHE A 168 -11.45 -2.33 -18.57
CA PHE A 168 -11.70 -3.68 -19.08
C PHE A 168 -10.97 -4.74 -18.24
N ALA A 169 -9.69 -4.52 -17.91
CA ALA A 169 -8.91 -5.42 -17.07
C ALA A 169 -9.54 -5.60 -15.67
N ALA A 170 -9.99 -4.51 -15.04
CA ALA A 170 -10.69 -4.59 -13.76
C ALA A 170 -12.00 -5.39 -13.84
N LEU A 171 -12.77 -5.21 -14.92
CA LEU A 171 -14.03 -5.93 -15.14
C LEU A 171 -13.82 -7.42 -15.40
N GLU A 172 -12.77 -7.80 -16.12
CA GLU A 172 -12.37 -9.22 -16.28
C GLU A 172 -12.09 -9.90 -14.93
N HIS A 173 -11.40 -9.21 -14.02
CA HIS A 173 -11.20 -9.72 -12.65
C HIS A 173 -12.52 -9.87 -11.88
N LEU A 174 -13.44 -8.89 -11.98
CA LEU A 174 -14.74 -8.98 -11.32
C LEU A 174 -15.58 -10.13 -11.88
N VAL A 175 -15.56 -10.36 -13.19
CA VAL A 175 -16.23 -11.52 -13.81
C VAL A 175 -15.63 -12.82 -13.29
N MET A 176 -14.31 -12.95 -13.23
CA MET A 176 -13.62 -14.14 -12.71
C MET A 176 -14.03 -14.45 -11.26
N VAL A 177 -14.02 -13.44 -10.38
CA VAL A 177 -14.40 -13.59 -8.97
C VAL A 177 -15.88 -13.95 -8.84
N SER A 178 -16.75 -13.30 -9.60
CA SER A 178 -18.20 -13.54 -9.57
C SER A 178 -18.55 -14.95 -10.05
N GLN A 179 -17.87 -15.46 -11.08
CA GLN A 179 -18.01 -16.85 -11.52
C GLN A 179 -17.59 -17.85 -10.43
N ALA A 180 -16.53 -17.55 -9.66
CA ALA A 180 -16.14 -18.37 -8.53
C ALA A 180 -17.22 -18.36 -7.42
N ALA A 181 -17.81 -17.20 -7.12
CA ALA A 181 -18.88 -17.06 -6.14
C ALA A 181 -20.15 -17.83 -6.56
N VAL A 182 -20.57 -17.70 -7.83
CA VAL A 182 -21.73 -18.44 -8.37
C VAL A 182 -21.50 -19.96 -8.34
N ARG A 183 -20.27 -20.44 -8.55
CA ARG A 183 -19.96 -21.87 -8.41
C ARG A 183 -20.15 -22.39 -6.98
N GLN A 184 -19.93 -21.55 -5.97
CA GLN A 184 -20.14 -21.91 -4.57
C GLN A 184 -21.63 -21.87 -4.19
N ALA A 185 -22.39 -20.93 -4.74
CA ALA A 185 -23.81 -20.74 -4.46
C ALA A 185 -24.63 -20.52 -5.74
N PRO A 186 -24.89 -21.57 -6.54
CA PRO A 186 -25.51 -21.42 -7.86
C PRO A 186 -26.98 -20.95 -7.80
N GLY A 187 -27.66 -21.21 -6.68
CA GLY A 187 -29.05 -20.81 -6.45
C GLY A 187 -29.23 -19.38 -5.92
N ASP A 188 -28.15 -18.63 -5.68
CA ASP A 188 -28.25 -17.27 -5.15
C ASP A 188 -28.60 -16.26 -6.27
N PRO A 189 -29.79 -15.63 -6.24
CA PRO A 189 -30.21 -14.70 -7.28
C PRO A 189 -29.35 -13.41 -7.31
N PHE A 190 -28.80 -12.99 -6.18
CA PHE A 190 -27.95 -11.79 -6.12
C PHE A 190 -26.63 -12.02 -6.84
N LEU A 191 -25.95 -13.14 -6.57
CA LEU A 191 -24.67 -13.46 -7.23
C LEU A 191 -24.84 -13.66 -8.74
N ASN A 192 -25.94 -14.29 -9.16
CA ASN A 192 -26.28 -14.43 -10.57
C ASN A 192 -26.53 -13.07 -11.25
N GLY A 193 -27.28 -12.18 -10.59
CA GLY A 193 -27.53 -10.83 -11.10
C GLY A 193 -26.25 -9.99 -11.18
N PHE A 194 -25.38 -10.08 -10.17
CA PHE A 194 -24.10 -9.38 -10.14
C PHE A 194 -23.14 -9.88 -11.23
N LEU A 195 -23.06 -11.20 -11.46
CA LEU A 195 -22.27 -11.75 -12.55
C LEU A 195 -22.78 -11.25 -13.91
N ALA A 196 -24.10 -11.26 -14.12
CA ALA A 196 -24.70 -10.79 -15.36
C ALA A 196 -24.41 -9.30 -15.63
N SER A 197 -24.50 -8.45 -14.60
CA SER A 197 -24.18 -7.03 -14.74
C SER A 197 -22.69 -6.80 -15.01
N ALA A 198 -21.79 -7.51 -14.32
CA ALA A 198 -20.36 -7.43 -14.55
C ALA A 198 -19.98 -7.86 -15.98
N MET A 199 -20.59 -8.93 -16.50
CA MET A 199 -20.38 -9.36 -17.89
C MET A 199 -20.86 -8.33 -18.91
N ALA A 200 -22.05 -7.74 -18.71
CA ALA A 200 -22.59 -6.72 -19.60
C ALA A 200 -21.69 -5.46 -19.64
N GLU A 201 -21.20 -5.04 -18.47
CA GLU A 201 -20.31 -3.90 -18.34
C GLU A 201 -18.96 -4.15 -19.00
N ARG A 202 -18.41 -5.36 -18.84
CA ARG A 202 -17.17 -5.78 -19.51
C ARG A 202 -17.32 -5.72 -21.02
N ASP A 203 -18.41 -6.26 -21.56
CA ASP A 203 -18.64 -6.30 -23.02
C ASP A 203 -18.84 -4.88 -23.58
N ALA A 204 -19.42 -3.96 -22.79
CA ALA A 204 -19.46 -2.54 -23.13
C ALA A 204 -18.06 -1.90 -23.17
N ALA A 205 -17.22 -2.15 -22.15
CA ALA A 205 -15.85 -1.66 -22.11
C ALA A 205 -14.99 -2.21 -23.26
N ALA A 206 -15.14 -3.49 -23.61
CA ALA A 206 -14.45 -4.11 -24.74
C ALA A 206 -14.73 -3.39 -26.07
N ARG A 207 -15.99 -3.00 -26.29
CA ARG A 207 -16.40 -2.23 -27.48
C ARG A 207 -15.80 -0.83 -27.52
N MET A 208 -15.63 -0.18 -26.37
CA MET A 208 -14.95 1.12 -26.31
C MET A 208 -13.46 1.00 -26.64
N VAL A 209 -12.79 -0.05 -26.14
CA VAL A 209 -11.38 -0.33 -26.45
C VAL A 209 -11.18 -0.64 -27.94
N SER A 210 -12.09 -1.39 -28.57
CA SER A 210 -12.00 -1.65 -30.02
C SER A 210 -12.25 -0.38 -30.84
N ALA A 211 -13.28 0.41 -30.49
CA ALA A 211 -13.60 1.64 -31.22
C ALA A 211 -12.49 2.72 -31.11
N GLY A 212 -11.78 2.78 -29.97
CA GLY A 212 -10.64 3.69 -29.80
C GLY A 212 -9.42 3.30 -30.64
N ARG A 213 -9.29 2.03 -31.05
CA ARG A 213 -8.18 1.53 -31.89
C ARG A 213 -8.40 1.77 -33.39
N ASP A 214 -9.64 1.93 -33.83
CA ASP A 214 -9.97 2.11 -35.26
C ASP A 214 -9.74 3.55 -35.78
N ASN A 215 -9.38 4.52 -34.91
CA ASN A 215 -9.03 5.90 -35.28
C ASN A 215 -7.59 6.07 -35.82
N TRP A 216 -6.98 5.02 -36.38
CA TRP A 216 -5.60 5.01 -36.90
C TRP A 216 -5.49 4.87 -38.43
N PHE A 217 -6.51 5.31 -39.18
CA PHE A 217 -6.42 5.53 -40.64
C PHE A 217 -6.78 6.97 -41.02
#